data_AF-A0A7W6NLN2-F1
#
_entry.id   AF-A0A7W6NLN2-F1
#
_cell.length_a   1.000
_cell.length_b   1.000
_cell.length_c   1.000
_cell.angle_alpha   90.00
_cell.angle_beta   90.00
_cell.angle_gamma   90.00
#
_symmetry.space_group_name_H-M   'P 1'
#
loop_
_entity.id
_entity.type
_entity.pdbx_description
1 polymer ?
#
loop_
_entity_poly.entity_id
_entity_poly.type
_entity_poly.pdbx_seq_one_letter_code
_entity_poly.pdbx_strand_id
1 'polypeptide(L)' 'MFRSFKKIARSLRGPSVQEREMAYLCESVDRYDFEYRQRQVDQGLFRKGL' A
#
# COMPACT_ATOMS: atom_id res chain seq x y z
N MET A 1 16.07 29.52 -3.29
CA MET A 1 16.73 28.19 -3.22
C MET A 1 15.85 27.07 -2.62
N PHE A 2 14.51 27.11 -2.74
CA PHE A 2 13.61 26.09 -2.14
C PHE A 2 13.15 24.96 -3.08
N ARG A 3 13.49 25.03 -4.38
CA ARG A 3 12.98 24.06 -5.38
C ARG A 3 13.62 22.67 -5.26
N SER A 4 14.83 22.56 -4.71
CA SER A 4 15.56 21.28 -4.60
C SER A 4 15.00 20.35 -3.53
N PHE A 5 14.54 20.89 -2.39
CA PHE A 5 13.94 20.09 -1.31
C PHE A 5 12.65 19.36 -1.73
N LYS A 6 11.84 19.98 -2.61
CA LYS A 6 10.61 19.36 -3.13
C LYS A 6 10.88 18.14 -4.01
N LYS A 7 12.03 18.07 -4.69
CA LYS A 7 12.42 16.89 -5.48
C LYS A 7 12.85 15.73 -4.58
N ILE A 8 13.61 16.01 -3.53
CA ILE A 8 14.06 15.01 -2.56
C ILE A 8 12.86 14.42 -1.80
N ALA A 9 11.92 15.27 -1.35
CA ALA A 9 10.69 14.81 -0.70
C ALA A 9 9.76 13.98 -1.61
N ARG A 10 9.81 14.19 -2.94
CA ARG A 10 9.02 13.41 -3.91
C ARG A 10 9.62 12.05 -4.21
N SER A 11 10.95 11.94 -4.12
CA SER A 11 11.69 10.67 -4.23
C SER A 11 11.57 9.81 -2.96
N LEU A 12 11.30 10.44 -1.81
CA LEU A 12 11.05 9.78 -0.52
C LEU A 12 9.57 9.49 -0.27
N ARG A 13 8.75 9.40 -1.31
CA ARG A 13 7.37 8.92 -1.15
C ARG A 13 7.43 7.47 -0.69
N GLY A 14 7.06 7.24 0.57
CA GLY A 14 6.86 5.88 1.08
C GLY A 14 5.84 5.13 0.22
N PRO A 15 5.82 3.78 0.33
CA PRO A 15 4.95 2.94 -0.50
C PRO A 15 3.51 3.41 -0.39
N SER A 16 2.89 3.63 -1.54
CA SER A 16 1.49 4.03 -1.71
C SER A 16 0.56 2.97 -1.12
N VAL A 17 -0.69 3.36 -0.86
CA VAL A 17 -1.71 2.44 -0.33
C VAL A 17 -1.89 1.24 -1.26
N GLN A 18 -1.88 1.47 -2.57
CA GLN A 18 -2.04 0.46 -3.60
C GLN A 18 -0.86 -0.52 -3.64
N GLU A 19 0.37 -0.04 -3.45
CA GLU A 19 1.56 -0.90 -3.38
C GLU A 19 1.53 -1.79 -2.13
N ARG A 20 1.01 -1.28 -1.01
CA ARG A 20 0.82 -2.06 0.22
C ARG A 20 -0.30 -3.10 0.05
N GLU A 21 -1.41 -2.72 -0.57
CA GLU A 21 -2.52 -3.64 -0.91
C GLU A 21 -2.01 -4.78 -1.80
N MET A 22 -1.23 -4.46 -2.85
CA MET A 22 -0.66 -5.45 -3.76
C MET A 22 0.33 -6.38 -3.04
N ALA A 23 1.26 -5.83 -2.26
CA ALA A 23 2.22 -6.64 -1.50
C ALA A 23 1.51 -7.60 -0.53
N TYR A 24 0.49 -7.11 0.16
CA TYR A 24 -0.30 -7.91 1.09
C TYR A 24 -1.05 -9.06 0.43
N LEU A 25 -1.60 -8.83 -0.77
CA LEU A 25 -2.23 -9.88 -1.57
C LEU A 25 -1.21 -10.87 -2.14
N CYS A 26 -0.05 -10.40 -2.60
CA CYS A 26 1.02 -11.26 -3.13
C CYS A 26 1.63 -12.19 -2.08
N GLU A 27 1.57 -11.83 -0.81
CA GLU A 27 1.99 -12.68 0.31
C GLU A 27 1.00 -13.83 0.62
N SER A 28 -0.08 -13.98 -0.14
CA SER A 28 -1.04 -15.07 0.07
C SER A 28 -0.40 -16.44 -0.20
N VAL A 29 -0.60 -17.40 0.70
CA VAL A 29 -0.01 -18.75 0.57
C VAL A 29 -0.92 -19.70 -0.21
N ASP A 30 -2.23 -19.53 -0.09
CA ASP A 30 -3.23 -20.34 -0.76
C ASP A 30 -4.43 -19.49 -1.23
N ARG A 31 -5.37 -20.14 -1.92
CA ARG A 31 -6.56 -19.47 -2.47
C ARG A 31 -7.48 -18.90 -1.38
N TYR A 32 -7.65 -19.60 -0.27
CA TYR A 32 -8.54 -19.15 0.81
C TYR A 32 -7.93 -17.96 1.55
N ASP A 33 -6.63 -17.97 1.78
CA ASP A 33 -5.87 -16.84 2.32
C ASP A 33 -5.97 -15.64 1.37
N PHE A 34 -5.81 -15.84 0.06
CA PHE A 34 -6.00 -14.76 -0.92
C PHE A 34 -7.39 -14.14 -0.84
N GLU A 35 -8.45 -14.95 -0.84
CA GLU A 35 -9.83 -14.48 -0.73
C GLU A 35 -10.09 -13.74 0.60
N TYR A 36 -9.53 -14.24 1.70
CA TYR A 36 -9.62 -13.60 3.01
C TYR A 36 -8.91 -12.24 3.03
N ARG A 37 -7.69 -12.15 2.49
CA ARG A 37 -6.93 -10.90 2.37
C ARG A 37 -7.60 -9.91 1.44
N GLN A 38 -8.18 -10.37 0.34
CA GLN A 38 -8.95 -9.54 -0.57
C GLN A 38 -10.13 -8.87 0.15
N ARG A 39 -10.87 -9.62 0.97
CA ARG A 39 -11.95 -9.03 1.80
C ARG A 39 -11.44 -7.98 2.78
N GLN A 40 -10.26 -8.18 3.36
CA GLN A 40 -9.67 -7.18 4.25
C GLN A 40 -9.28 -5.90 3.51
N VAL A 41 -8.71 -6.03 2.31
CA VAL A 41 -8.42 -4.89 1.42
C VAL A 41 -9.72 -4.15 1.08
N ASP A 42 -10.77 -4.87 0.68
CA ASP A 42 -12.08 -4.30 0.34
C ASP A 42 -12.74 -3.60 1.53
N GLN A 43 -12.53 -4.09 2.75
CA GLN A 43 -12.96 -3.44 4.00
C GLN A 43 -12.14 -2.19 4.37
N GLY A 44 -11.18 -1.80 3.53
CA GLY A 44 -10.37 -0.60 3.69
C GLY A 44 -9.27 -0.75 4.74
N LEU A 45 -8.72 -1.96 4.94
CA LEU A 45 -7.61 -2.21 5.89
C LEU A 45 -6.48 -1.17 5.76
N PHE A 46 -6.13 -0.78 4.54
CA PHE A 46 -5.06 0.19 4.26
C PHE A 46 -5.52 1.65 4.11
N ARG A 47 -6.84 1.90 4.20
CA ARG A 47 -7.45 3.22 4.01
C ARG A 47 -7.95 3.85 5.31
N LYS A 48 -8.07 3.07 6.39
CA LYS A 48 -8.57 3.52 7.70
C LYS A 48 -7.58 4.36 8.54
N GLY A 49 -6.38 4.66 8.02
CA GLY A 49 -5.32 5.39 8.73
C GLY A 49 -4.76 6.62 8.01
N LEU A 50 -5.41 7.08 6.94
CA LEU A 50 -5.14 8.34 6.25
C LEU A 50 -6.23 9.36 6.57
#